data_AF-A0A1F1KUI8-F1
#
_entry.id   AF-A0A1F1KUI8-F1
#
_cell.length_a   1.000
_cell.length_b   1.000
_cell.length_c   1.000
_cell.angle_alpha   90.00
_cell.angle_beta   90.00
_cell.angle_gamma   90.00
#
_symmetry.space_group_name_H-M   'P 1'
#
loop_
_entity.id
_entity.type
_entity.pdbx_description
1 polymer ?
#
loop_
_entity_poly.entity_id
_entity_poly.type
_entity_poly.pdbx_seq_one_letter_code
_entity_poly.pdbx_strand_id
1 'polypeptide(L)'
;MKEYTKQGLKLKEAKEKANSWLKTQAALHDPDQIAGGNALNVTGMGNKRINSSIGSQWKTRADDVESQVRDYIKNNNLSKEELKKIYLNIKLSCGGK
;
A
#
# COMPACT_ATOMS: atom_id res chain seq x y z
N MET A 1 24.89 2.30 0.22
CA MET A 1 26.36 2.35 0.38
C MET A 1 26.99 3.48 -0.41
N LYS A 2 26.93 3.49 -1.76
CA LYS A 2 27.50 4.57 -2.60
C LYS A 2 27.03 5.97 -2.21
N GLU A 3 25.76 6.09 -1.82
CA GLU A 3 25.19 7.33 -1.31
C GLU A 3 25.85 7.79 0.00
N TYR A 4 25.97 6.90 1.00
CA TYR A 4 26.64 7.21 2.26
C TYR A 4 28.15 7.47 2.12
N THR A 5 28.82 6.80 1.19
CA THR A 5 30.23 7.11 0.90
C THR A 5 30.39 8.48 0.24
N LYS A 6 29.44 8.93 -0.58
CA LYS A 6 29.42 10.30 -1.12
C LYS A 6 29.16 11.35 -0.03
N GLN A 7 28.51 10.96 1.07
CA GLN A 7 28.32 11.80 2.26
C GLN A 7 29.54 11.79 3.20
N GLY A 8 30.67 11.21 2.78
CA GLY A 8 31.92 11.22 3.54
C GLY A 8 32.10 10.07 4.54
N LEU A 9 31.16 9.12 4.63
CA LEU A 9 31.34 7.95 5.50
C LEU A 9 32.39 6.99 4.94
N LYS A 10 33.21 6.40 5.83
CA LYS A 10 34.11 5.31 5.45
C LYS A 10 33.29 4.12 4.96
N LEU A 11 33.85 3.32 4.06
CA LEU A 11 33.14 2.22 3.41
C LEU A 11 32.52 1.23 4.41
N LYS A 12 33.21 0.94 5.52
CA LYS A 12 32.71 0.08 6.60
C LYS A 12 31.45 0.67 7.26
N GLU A 13 31.51 1.94 7.68
CA GLU A 13 30.40 2.65 8.32
C GLU A 13 29.21 2.82 7.36
N ALA A 14 29.49 3.12 6.09
CA ALA A 14 28.49 3.20 5.03
C ALA A 14 27.77 1.87 4.79
N LYS A 15 28.49 0.74 4.92
CA LYS A 15 27.93 -0.61 4.82
C LYS A 15 27.06 -0.95 6.02
N GLU A 16 27.54 -0.68 7.23
CA GLU A 16 26.79 -0.90 8.47
C GLU A 16 25.50 -0.08 8.48
N LYS A 17 25.57 1.21 8.14
CA LYS A 17 24.41 2.10 8.06
C LYS A 17 23.40 1.63 7.00
N ALA A 18 23.87 1.23 5.82
CA ALA A 18 22.99 0.69 4.78
C ALA A 18 22.29 -0.61 5.21
N ASN A 19 23.01 -1.53 5.87
CA ASN A 19 22.43 -2.77 6.40
C ASN A 19 21.41 -2.51 7.50
N SER A 20 21.69 -1.58 8.41
CA SER A 20 20.74 -1.17 9.45
C SER A 20 19.49 -0.53 8.85
N TRP A 21 19.64 0.33 7.83
CA TRP A 21 18.49 0.90 7.13
C TRP A 21 17.64 -0.17 6.43
N LEU A 22 18.26 -1.11 5.70
CA LEU A 22 17.54 -2.21 5.02
C LEU A 22 16.68 -3.05 5.99
N LYS A 23 17.15 -3.29 7.22
CA LYS A 23 16.38 -4.01 8.26
C LYS A 23 15.10 -3.30 8.69
N THR A 24 14.99 -1.99 8.44
CA THR A 24 13.79 -1.19 8.75
C THR A 24 12.82 -1.12 7.57
N GLN A 25 13.20 -1.63 6.40
CA GLN A 25 12.39 -1.61 5.20
C GLN A 25 11.62 -2.91 5.01
N ALA A 26 10.52 -2.83 4.28
CA ALA A 26 9.74 -3.95 3.75
C ALA A 26 9.55 -3.74 2.25
N ALA A 27 9.47 -4.83 1.48
CA ALA A 27 9.15 -4.77 0.07
C ALA A 27 7.78 -4.11 -0.14
N LEU A 28 7.71 -3.21 -1.12
CA LEU A 28 6.47 -2.67 -1.64
C LEU A 28 6.07 -3.50 -2.86
N HIS A 29 4.92 -4.16 -2.77
CA HIS A 29 4.26 -4.76 -3.92
C HIS A 29 3.40 -3.69 -4.59
N ASP A 30 3.12 -3.82 -5.88
CA ASP A 30 2.07 -3.01 -6.50
C ASP A 30 0.77 -3.19 -5.71
N PRO A 31 0.21 -2.10 -5.14
CA PRO A 31 -0.97 -2.22 -4.33
C PRO A 31 -2.16 -2.64 -5.19
N ASP A 32 -2.91 -3.59 -4.64
CA ASP A 32 -4.23 -4.06 -5.06
C ASP A 32 -4.31 -5.13 -6.18
N GLN A 33 -4.26 -6.41 -5.81
CA GLN A 33 -4.56 -7.53 -6.73
C GLN A 33 -6.00 -7.50 -7.28
N ILE A 34 -6.95 -6.84 -6.59
CA ILE A 34 -8.35 -6.72 -7.01
C ILE A 34 -8.48 -5.62 -8.07
N ALA A 35 -7.68 -4.56 -8.00
CA ALA A 35 -7.59 -3.48 -9.00
C ALA A 35 -6.49 -3.68 -10.07
N GLY A 36 -5.91 -4.90 -10.18
CA GLY A 36 -4.99 -5.27 -11.27
C GLY A 36 -3.48 -5.19 -10.95
N GLY A 37 -3.11 -4.98 -9.69
CA GLY A 37 -1.74 -5.04 -9.19
C GLY A 37 -1.15 -6.45 -9.23
N ASN A 38 0.16 -6.55 -9.48
CA ASN A 38 0.87 -7.83 -9.55
C ASN A 38 1.67 -8.08 -8.27
N ALA A 39 1.26 -9.06 -7.46
CA ALA A 39 1.97 -9.38 -6.21
C ALA A 39 3.40 -9.91 -6.41
N LEU A 40 3.72 -10.41 -7.60
CA LEU A 40 5.08 -10.81 -7.95
C LEU A 40 5.96 -9.62 -8.36
N ASN A 41 5.37 -8.45 -8.59
CA ASN A 41 6.10 -7.24 -8.92
C ASN A 41 6.43 -6.44 -7.66
N VAL A 42 7.71 -6.43 -7.29
CA VAL A 42 8.23 -5.57 -6.22
C VAL A 42 8.61 -4.23 -6.82
N THR A 43 7.88 -3.17 -6.50
CA THR A 43 8.09 -1.84 -7.08
C THR A 43 8.97 -0.93 -6.24
N GLY A 44 9.29 -1.33 -5.01
CA GLY A 44 10.22 -0.59 -4.18
C GLY A 44 10.37 -1.14 -2.78
N MET A 45 10.94 -0.31 -1.90
CA MET A 45 11.11 -0.60 -0.47
C MET A 45 10.51 0.56 0.33
N GLY A 46 9.76 0.25 1.37
CA GLY A 46 9.12 1.23 2.25
C GLY A 46 9.32 0.90 3.71
N ASN A 47 9.02 1.84 4.60
CA ASN A 47 9.22 1.64 6.03
C ASN A 47 8.28 0.54 6.56
N LYS A 48 8.86 -0.52 7.15
CA LYS A 48 8.12 -1.69 7.65
C LYS A 48 7.07 -1.33 8.70
N ARG A 49 7.38 -0.40 9.62
CA ARG A 49 6.45 -0.01 10.69
C ARG A 49 5.24 0.73 10.12
N ILE A 50 5.47 1.63 9.17
CA ILE A 50 4.40 2.37 8.49
C ILE A 50 3.54 1.39 7.69
N ASN A 51 4.14 0.54 6.86
CA ASN A 51 3.41 -0.47 6.07
C ASN A 51 2.55 -1.39 6.95
N SER A 52 3.11 -1.86 8.07
CA SER A 52 2.36 -2.69 9.02
C SER A 52 1.20 -1.95 9.67
N SER A 53 1.36 -0.65 9.95
CA SER A 53 0.30 0.17 10.55
C SER A 53 -0.83 0.47 9.57
N ILE A 54 -0.51 0.71 8.29
CA ILE A 54 -1.53 0.90 7.25
C ILE A 54 -2.34 -0.39 7.07
N GLY A 55 -1.65 -1.53 6.97
CA GLY A 55 -2.31 -2.83 6.81
C GLY A 55 -3.25 -3.19 7.96
N SER A 56 -2.89 -2.89 9.21
CA SER A 56 -3.76 -3.15 10.36
C SER A 56 -5.00 -2.25 10.38
N GLN A 57 -4.85 -0.98 9.99
CA GLN A 57 -5.96 -0.04 9.88
C GLN A 57 -6.91 -0.38 8.72
N TRP A 58 -6.40 -0.96 7.64
CA TRP A 58 -7.22 -1.35 6.50
C TRP A 58 -8.23 -2.44 6.85
N LYS A 59 -7.87 -3.38 7.74
CA LYS A 59 -8.77 -4.47 8.16
C LYS A 59 -10.12 -3.97 8.64
N THR A 60 -10.13 -2.91 9.45
CA THR A 60 -11.38 -2.34 9.99
C THR A 60 -12.12 -1.45 9.00
N ARG A 61 -11.46 -0.96 7.95
CA ARG A 61 -12.06 -0.05 6.95
C ARG A 61 -12.54 -0.77 5.69
N ALA A 62 -11.94 -1.92 5.39
CA ALA A 62 -12.29 -2.73 4.23
C ALA A 62 -13.76 -3.18 4.30
N ASP A 63 -14.23 -3.59 5.48
CA ASP A 63 -15.61 -4.02 5.69
C ASP A 63 -16.62 -2.91 5.37
N ASP A 64 -16.36 -1.67 5.82
CA ASP A 64 -17.22 -0.51 5.54
C ASP A 64 -17.27 -0.17 4.05
N VAL A 65 -16.14 -0.25 3.35
CA VAL A 65 -16.06 -0.02 1.90
C VAL A 65 -16.79 -1.15 1.15
N GLU A 66 -16.58 -2.41 1.56
CA GLU A 66 -17.23 -3.56 0.96
C GLU A 66 -18.76 -3.48 1.11
N SER A 67 -19.26 -3.09 2.28
CA SER A 67 -20.69 -2.89 2.51
C SER A 67 -21.27 -1.83 1.58
N GLN A 68 -20.63 -0.66 1.49
CA GLN A 68 -21.08 0.42 0.60
C GLN A 68 -21.09 0.02 -0.88
N VAL A 69 -20.08 -0.73 -1.32
CA VAL A 69 -20.04 -1.26 -2.69
C VAL A 69 -21.21 -2.23 -2.91
N ARG A 70 -21.44 -3.18 -1.99
CA ARG A 70 -22.56 -4.14 -2.10
C ARG A 70 -23.91 -3.45 -2.13
N ASP A 71 -24.12 -2.43 -1.30
CA ASP A 71 -25.36 -1.64 -1.27
C ASP A 71 -25.57 -0.88 -2.58
N TYR A 72 -24.51 -0.26 -3.12
CA TYR A 72 -24.58 0.42 -4.41
C TYR A 72 -24.95 -0.53 -5.55
N ILE A 73 -24.34 -1.73 -5.60
CA ILE A 73 -24.64 -2.77 -6.60
C ILE A 73 -26.12 -3.18 -6.51
N LYS A 74 -26.60 -3.43 -5.28
CA LYS A 74 -27.97 -3.87 -5.04
C LYS A 74 -28.99 -2.80 -5.40
N ASN A 75 -28.74 -1.55 -5.01
CA ASN A 75 -29.68 -0.44 -5.23
C ASN A 75 -29.77 0.00 -6.69
N ASN A 76 -28.75 -0.30 -7.50
CA ASN A 76 -28.70 0.04 -8.93
C ASN A 76 -28.88 -1.17 -9.85
N ASN A 77 -29.19 -2.35 -9.31
CA ASN A 77 -29.38 -3.60 -10.06
C ASN A 77 -28.24 -3.93 -11.05
N LEU A 78 -26.98 -3.67 -10.66
CA LEU A 78 -25.85 -3.79 -11.57
C LEU A 78 -25.47 -5.24 -11.85
N SER A 79 -25.26 -5.57 -13.13
CA SER A 79 -24.74 -6.86 -13.58
C SER A 79 -23.21 -6.96 -13.42
N LYS A 80 -22.67 -8.18 -13.43
CA LYS A 80 -21.21 -8.41 -13.35
C LYS A 80 -20.46 -7.78 -14.52
N GLU A 81 -21.09 -7.70 -15.68
CA GLU A 81 -20.55 -7.10 -16.91
C GLU A 81 -20.46 -5.58 -16.80
N GLU A 82 -21.39 -4.93 -16.11
CA GLU A 82 -21.37 -3.49 -15.84
C GLU A 82 -20.31 -3.14 -14.80
N LEU A 83 -20.13 -3.97 -13.76
CA LEU A 83 -19.09 -3.74 -12.74
C LEU A 83 -17.69 -3.66 -13.34
N LYS A 84 -17.41 -4.39 -14.42
CA LYS A 84 -16.11 -4.32 -15.12
C LYS A 84 -15.85 -2.97 -15.78
N LYS A 85 -16.89 -2.16 -16.00
CA LYS A 85 -16.82 -0.85 -16.65
C LYS A 85 -16.91 0.33 -15.66
N ILE A 86 -17.15 0.03 -14.38
CA ILE A 86 -17.34 1.02 -13.32
C ILE A 86 -16.07 1.06 -12.48
N TYR A 87 -15.43 2.23 -12.43
CA TYR A 87 -14.27 2.47 -11.57
C TYR A 87 -14.72 3.00 -10.22
N LEU A 88 -14.09 2.51 -9.15
CA LEU A 88 -14.37 2.97 -7.79
C LEU A 88 -13.74 4.35 -7.57
N ASN A 89 -14.58 5.35 -7.25
CA ASN A 89 -14.10 6.67 -6.82
C ASN A 89 -14.20 6.78 -5.31
N ILE A 90 -13.05 6.73 -4.61
CA ILE A 90 -13.00 6.75 -3.15
C ILE A 90 -12.74 8.19 -2.69
N LYS A 91 -13.70 8.76 -1.96
CA LYS A 91 -13.52 10.02 -1.23
C LYS A 91 -13.38 9.72 0.26
N LEU A 92 -12.16 9.78 0.78
CA LEU A 92 -11.90 9.64 2.21
C LEU A 92 -12.13 11.00 2.89
N SER A 93 -13.15 11.10 3.75
CA SER A 93 -13.26 12.20 4.70
C SER A 93 -12.54 11.81 5.98
N CYS A 94 -11.55 12.62 6.39
CA CYS A 94 -11.00 12.49 7.73
C CYS A 94 -12.06 12.99 8.71
N GLY A 95 -12.69 12.08 9.46
CA GLY A 95 -13.56 12.45 10.57
C GLY A 95 -12.74 13.16 11.65
N GLY A 96 -12.75 14.50 11.63
CA GLY A 96 -12.34 15.28 12.78
C GLY A 96 -13.30 14.99 13.92
N LYS A 97 -12.75 14.56 15.06
CA LYS A 97 -13.42 14.77 16.34
C LYS A 97 -13.25 16.22 16.76
#